data_AF-A0A0F8Z908-F1
#
_entry.id   AF-A0A0F8Z908-F1
#
_cell.length_a   1.000
_cell.length_b   1.000
_cell.length_c   1.000
_cell.angle_alpha   90.00
_cell.angle_beta   90.00
_cell.angle_gamma   90.00
#
_symmetry.space_group_name_H-M   'P 1'
#
loop_
_entity.id
_entity.type
_entity.pdbx_description
1 polymer ?
#
loop_
_entity_poly.entity_id
_entity_poly.type
_entity_poly.pdbx_seq_one_letter_code
_entity_poly.pdbx_strand_id
1 'polypeptide(L)'
;KISGSRNQVRRINSKMRPIEDKLKYVQLRAEGKSYRAIAKEIGIHKDTCTRWEAELKEQIAEHKEAKLKELYDSYHMTREARITQLGETVKTIDTAIDTIGLSEANPEKLLDLKLKYSAALKDEYLPVNTAPSAFIATNGDYMQNVLVALNDLLLRVREGEVTTEQATKESAIITNLLKAIEVKDIKHKLETIETALEGR
;
A
#
# COMPACT_ATOMS: atom_id res chain seq x y z
N LYS A 1 -10.92 -10.48 -72.54
CA LYS A 1 -10.73 -11.64 -71.64
C LYS A 1 -9.69 -11.24 -70.59
N ILE A 2 -9.91 -11.66 -69.34
CA ILE A 2 -9.11 -11.35 -68.12
C ILE A 2 -9.45 -9.93 -67.63
N SER A 3 -10.04 -9.69 -66.45
CA SER A 3 -9.80 -10.30 -65.14
C SER A 3 -11.08 -10.35 -64.29
N GLY A 4 -11.69 -11.53 -64.21
CA GLY A 4 -12.41 -11.92 -62.99
C GLY A 4 -11.39 -12.31 -61.91
N SER A 5 -11.79 -12.26 -60.65
CA SER A 5 -11.04 -12.74 -59.49
C SER A 5 -10.02 -11.76 -58.88
N ARG A 6 -10.52 -10.87 -58.03
CA ARG A 6 -9.75 -10.45 -56.83
C ARG A 6 -10.59 -9.86 -55.69
N ASN A 7 -11.87 -9.55 -55.90
CA ASN A 7 -12.74 -8.98 -54.86
C ASN A 7 -13.53 -9.99 -54.01
N GLN A 8 -13.12 -11.26 -53.96
CA GLN A 8 -13.78 -12.29 -53.14
C GLN A 8 -12.92 -12.88 -52.01
N VAL A 9 -11.71 -12.38 -51.78
CA VAL A 9 -10.84 -12.89 -50.71
C VAL A 9 -10.49 -11.77 -49.74
N ARG A 10 -11.42 -11.49 -48.81
CA ARG A 10 -11.19 -10.93 -47.45
C ARG A 10 -12.54 -10.59 -46.76
N ARG A 11 -13.50 -11.52 -46.76
CA ARG A 11 -14.53 -11.59 -45.72
C ARG A 11 -14.18 -12.74 -44.80
N ILE A 12 -13.14 -12.55 -43.99
CA ILE A 12 -12.89 -13.44 -42.85
C ILE A 12 -13.44 -12.71 -41.62
N ASN A 13 -14.56 -13.23 -41.14
CA ASN A 13 -15.18 -13.03 -39.83
C ASN A 13 -14.51 -12.02 -38.89
N SER A 14 -15.08 -10.82 -38.76
CA SER A 14 -15.01 -10.04 -37.52
C SER A 14 -16.43 -9.92 -36.98
N LYS A 15 -16.94 -11.03 -36.42
CA LYS A 15 -18.14 -10.96 -35.58
C LYS A 15 -17.62 -10.72 -34.18
N MET A 16 -17.59 -9.45 -33.78
CA MET A 16 -17.24 -9.03 -32.42
C MET A 16 -18.00 -9.88 -31.41
N ARG A 17 -17.29 -10.45 -30.44
CA ARG A 17 -17.84 -11.17 -29.29
C ARG A 17 -17.78 -10.23 -28.10
N PRO A 18 -18.84 -9.44 -27.85
CA PRO A 18 -18.72 -8.21 -27.08
C PRO A 18 -18.20 -8.39 -25.65
N ILE A 19 -18.45 -9.56 -25.03
CA ILE A 19 -18.00 -9.87 -23.67
C ILE A 19 -16.52 -10.30 -23.67
N GLU A 20 -16.17 -11.33 -24.44
CA GLU A 20 -14.81 -11.86 -24.53
C GLU A 20 -13.81 -10.81 -25.02
N ASP A 21 -14.19 -10.02 -26.02
CA ASP A 21 -13.33 -8.98 -26.59
C ASP A 21 -13.11 -7.83 -25.60
N LYS A 22 -14.10 -7.50 -24.76
CA LYS A 22 -13.95 -6.51 -23.68
C LYS A 22 -13.05 -7.03 -22.55
N LEU A 23 -13.22 -8.28 -22.13
CA LEU A 23 -12.32 -8.90 -21.15
C LEU A 23 -10.87 -8.89 -21.64
N LYS A 24 -10.66 -9.28 -22.90
CA LYS A 24 -9.34 -9.24 -23.53
C LYS A 24 -8.80 -7.81 -23.67
N TYR A 25 -9.66 -6.83 -23.97
CA TYR A 25 -9.27 -5.41 -23.99
C TYR A 25 -8.76 -4.94 -22.63
N VAL A 26 -9.50 -5.26 -21.54
CA VAL A 26 -9.12 -4.91 -20.17
C VAL A 26 -7.75 -5.49 -19.81
N GLN A 27 -7.53 -6.78 -20.08
CA GLN A 27 -6.25 -7.46 -19.84
C GLN A 27 -5.09 -6.75 -20.56
N LEU A 28 -5.23 -6.52 -21.88
CA LEU A 28 -4.16 -5.92 -22.69
C LEU A 28 -3.88 -4.46 -22.31
N ARG A 29 -4.90 -3.72 -21.86
CA ARG A 29 -4.75 -2.35 -21.34
C ARG A 29 -4.08 -2.33 -19.97
N ALA A 30 -4.39 -3.29 -19.10
CA ALA A 30 -3.71 -3.45 -17.81
C ALA A 30 -2.22 -3.79 -18.00
N GLU A 31 -1.87 -4.51 -19.06
CA GLU A 31 -0.48 -4.74 -19.49
C GLU A 31 0.20 -3.51 -20.13
N GLY A 32 -0.51 -2.41 -20.34
CA GLY A 32 0.06 -1.19 -20.91
C GLY A 32 0.14 -1.16 -22.44
N LYS A 33 -0.48 -2.11 -23.15
CA LYS A 33 -0.48 -2.09 -24.63
C LYS A 33 -1.23 -0.88 -25.19
N SER A 34 -0.74 -0.37 -26.32
CA SER A 34 -1.34 0.77 -27.02
C SER A 34 -2.61 0.38 -27.77
N TYR A 35 -3.50 1.36 -28.03
CA TYR A 35 -4.73 1.12 -28.82
C TYR A 35 -4.45 0.51 -30.19
N ARG A 36 -3.33 0.88 -30.84
CA ARG A 36 -2.95 0.31 -32.13
C ARG A 36 -2.65 -1.19 -32.03
N ALA A 37 -1.93 -1.59 -30.98
CA ALA A 37 -1.61 -3.00 -30.76
C ALA A 37 -2.88 -3.81 -30.45
N ILE A 38 -3.74 -3.27 -29.59
CA ILE A 38 -4.97 -3.93 -29.15
C ILE A 38 -5.99 -4.04 -30.30
N ALA A 39 -6.18 -2.97 -31.07
CA ALA A 39 -7.06 -2.95 -32.25
C ALA A 39 -6.68 -4.04 -33.25
N LYS A 40 -5.37 -4.22 -33.49
CA LYS A 40 -4.84 -5.28 -34.35
C LYS A 40 -5.05 -6.68 -33.76
N GLU A 41 -4.89 -6.83 -32.45
CA GLU A 41 -4.96 -8.12 -31.76
C GLU A 41 -6.41 -8.65 -31.60
N ILE A 42 -7.36 -7.77 -31.29
CA ILE A 42 -8.77 -8.11 -31.10
C ILE A 42 -9.54 -8.04 -32.43
N GLY A 43 -9.05 -7.26 -33.41
CA GLY A 43 -9.73 -7.06 -34.69
C GLY A 43 -10.85 -6.01 -34.63
N ILE A 44 -10.65 -4.96 -33.83
CA ILE A 44 -11.59 -3.84 -33.61
C ILE A 44 -11.03 -2.52 -34.13
N HIS A 45 -11.90 -1.54 -34.37
CA HIS A 45 -11.48 -0.20 -34.78
C HIS A 45 -10.89 0.60 -33.60
N LYS A 46 -10.04 1.59 -33.91
CA LYS A 46 -9.44 2.46 -32.87
C LYS A 46 -10.49 3.25 -32.09
N ASP A 47 -11.58 3.63 -32.73
CA ASP A 47 -12.69 4.35 -32.09
C ASP A 47 -13.38 3.48 -31.03
N THR A 48 -13.46 2.16 -31.27
CA THR A 48 -13.94 1.18 -30.28
C THR A 48 -13.05 1.16 -29.05
N CYS A 49 -11.72 1.23 -29.21
CA CYS A 49 -10.78 1.30 -28.08
C CYS A 49 -11.01 2.56 -27.25
N THR A 50 -11.22 3.71 -27.90
CA THR A 50 -11.46 4.98 -27.20
C THR A 50 -12.74 4.94 -26.36
N ARG A 51 -13.82 4.39 -26.93
CA ARG A 51 -15.07 4.18 -26.19
C ARG A 51 -14.91 3.20 -25.03
N TRP A 52 -14.22 2.08 -25.26
CA TRP A 52 -13.98 1.06 -24.23
C TRP A 52 -13.04 1.52 -23.13
N GLU A 53 -12.08 2.42 -23.40
CA GLU A 53 -11.26 3.01 -22.34
C GLU A 53 -12.12 3.81 -21.37
N ALA A 54 -13.08 4.58 -21.87
CA ALA A 54 -14.00 5.34 -21.02
C ALA A 54 -14.97 4.40 -20.27
N GLU A 55 -15.52 3.41 -20.96
CA GLU A 55 -16.50 2.47 -20.41
C GLU A 55 -15.90 1.52 -19.36
N LEU A 56 -14.69 1.01 -19.58
CA LEU A 56 -14.07 -0.05 -18.78
C LEU A 56 -12.95 0.49 -17.88
N LYS A 57 -12.93 1.79 -17.63
CA LYS A 57 -11.87 2.49 -16.88
C LYS A 57 -11.63 1.86 -15.51
N GLU A 58 -12.69 1.57 -14.76
CA GLU A 58 -12.62 0.97 -13.43
C GLU A 58 -12.05 -0.45 -13.49
N GLN A 59 -12.55 -1.30 -14.39
CA GLN A 59 -12.04 -2.66 -14.57
C GLN A 59 -10.56 -2.67 -14.98
N ILE A 60 -10.13 -1.75 -15.85
CA ILE A 60 -8.72 -1.61 -16.21
C ILE A 60 -7.89 -1.19 -14.99
N ALA A 61 -8.40 -0.31 -14.14
CA ALA A 61 -7.70 0.10 -12.91
C ALA A 61 -7.60 -1.06 -11.91
N GLU A 62 -8.70 -1.78 -11.67
CA GLU A 62 -8.74 -2.95 -10.79
C GLU A 62 -7.78 -4.06 -11.26
N HIS A 63 -7.76 -4.38 -12.56
CA HIS A 63 -6.81 -5.35 -13.11
C HIS A 63 -5.35 -4.89 -12.99
N LYS A 64 -5.06 -3.58 -13.14
CA LYS A 64 -3.71 -3.04 -12.92
C LYS A 64 -3.30 -3.16 -11.46
N GLU A 65 -4.20 -2.85 -10.54
CA GLU A 65 -3.98 -2.96 -9.11
C GLU A 65 -3.73 -4.42 -8.71
N ALA A 66 -4.58 -5.35 -9.18
CA ALA A 66 -4.42 -6.78 -8.93
C ALA A 66 -3.05 -7.29 -9.43
N LYS A 67 -2.65 -6.93 -10.65
CA LYS A 67 -1.34 -7.29 -11.21
C LYS A 67 -0.18 -6.69 -10.42
N LEU A 68 -0.32 -5.44 -9.99
CA LEU A 68 0.70 -4.78 -9.17
C LEU A 68 0.82 -5.43 -7.79
N LYS A 69 -0.31 -5.81 -7.19
CA LYS A 69 -0.34 -6.56 -5.93
C LYS A 69 0.35 -7.91 -6.07
N GLU A 70 0.02 -8.67 -7.11
CA GLU A 70 0.69 -9.94 -7.42
C GLU A 70 2.21 -9.76 -7.60
N LEU A 71 2.63 -8.69 -8.28
CA LEU A 71 4.03 -8.35 -8.43
C LEU A 71 4.68 -8.04 -7.06
N TYR A 72 4.03 -7.23 -6.23
CA TYR A 72 4.52 -6.93 -4.88
C TYR A 72 4.64 -8.19 -4.02
N ASP A 73 3.67 -9.09 -4.08
CA ASP A 73 3.72 -10.35 -3.35
C ASP A 73 4.87 -11.24 -3.86
N SER A 74 5.06 -11.33 -5.20
CA SER A 74 6.14 -12.12 -5.81
C SER A 74 7.56 -11.66 -5.45
N TYR A 75 7.72 -10.37 -5.14
CA TYR A 75 9.00 -9.77 -4.74
C TYR A 75 9.09 -9.49 -3.23
N HIS A 76 8.18 -10.05 -2.44
CA HIS A 76 8.10 -9.82 -0.99
C HIS A 76 8.12 -8.33 -0.61
N MET A 77 7.41 -7.49 -1.38
CA MET A 77 7.33 -6.05 -1.10
C MET A 77 6.26 -5.70 -0.06
N THR A 78 5.31 -6.61 0.19
CA THR A 78 4.35 -6.46 1.28
C THR A 78 4.98 -6.88 2.61
N ARG A 79 4.57 -6.25 3.72
CA ARG A 79 5.07 -6.59 5.07
C ARG A 79 4.80 -8.06 5.40
N GLU A 80 3.60 -8.54 5.09
CA GLU A 80 3.22 -9.95 5.26
C GLU A 80 4.19 -10.88 4.52
N ALA A 81 4.47 -10.62 3.24
CA ALA A 81 5.38 -11.45 2.46
C ALA A 81 6.82 -11.43 3.00
N ARG A 82 7.30 -10.29 3.54
CA ARG A 82 8.61 -10.21 4.21
C ARG A 82 8.64 -10.97 5.52
N ILE A 83 7.61 -10.82 6.37
CA ILE A 83 7.50 -11.55 7.65
C ILE A 83 7.54 -13.06 7.39
N THR A 84 6.76 -13.55 6.43
CA THR A 84 6.72 -14.97 6.06
C THR A 84 8.09 -15.45 5.60
N GLN A 85 8.73 -14.74 4.66
CA GLN A 85 10.05 -15.11 4.14
C GLN A 85 11.14 -15.12 5.22
N LEU A 86 11.17 -14.09 6.08
CA LEU A 86 12.13 -13.99 7.18
C LEU A 86 11.90 -15.11 8.21
N GLY A 87 10.64 -15.37 8.57
CA GLY A 87 10.27 -16.44 9.50
C GLY A 87 10.66 -17.83 8.99
N GLU A 88 10.39 -18.14 7.72
CA GLU A 88 10.82 -19.40 7.08
C GLU A 88 12.34 -19.54 7.04
N THR A 89 13.04 -18.43 6.78
CA THR A 89 14.51 -18.40 6.78
C THR A 89 15.06 -18.70 8.19
N VAL A 90 14.51 -18.05 9.23
CA VAL A 90 14.90 -18.31 10.63
C VAL A 90 14.66 -19.78 11.00
N LYS A 91 13.50 -20.35 10.64
CA LYS A 91 13.18 -21.77 10.90
C LYS A 91 14.15 -22.72 10.20
N THR A 92 14.57 -22.39 8.99
CA THR A 92 15.56 -23.17 8.24
C THR A 92 16.93 -23.12 8.92
N ILE A 93 17.34 -21.95 9.41
CA ILE A 93 18.59 -21.79 10.18
C ILE A 93 18.51 -22.58 11.49
N ASP A 94 17.39 -22.53 12.21
CA ASP A 94 17.17 -23.33 13.43
C ASP A 94 17.35 -24.82 13.17
N THR A 95 16.73 -25.34 12.10
CA THR A 95 16.84 -26.74 11.70
C THR A 95 18.30 -27.13 11.38
N ALA A 96 19.05 -26.23 10.72
CA ALA A 96 20.46 -26.45 10.41
C ALA A 96 21.33 -26.47 11.67
N ILE A 97 21.07 -25.58 12.63
CA ILE A 97 21.74 -25.55 13.94
C ILE A 97 21.47 -26.84 14.72
N ASP A 98 20.23 -27.31 14.75
CA ASP A 98 19.85 -28.54 15.45
C ASP A 98 20.50 -29.79 14.83
N THR A 99 20.66 -29.80 13.50
CA THR A 99 21.27 -30.92 12.77
C THR A 99 22.79 -30.97 12.93
N ILE A 100 23.46 -29.82 12.82
CA ILE A 100 24.92 -29.73 12.93
C ILE A 100 25.34 -29.83 14.40
N GLY A 101 24.57 -29.24 15.31
CA GLY A 101 24.92 -29.13 16.71
C GLY A 101 25.98 -28.06 16.96
N LEU A 102 25.99 -27.53 18.19
CA LEU A 102 26.90 -26.42 18.56
C LEU A 102 28.33 -26.87 18.87
N SER A 103 28.60 -28.18 18.88
CA SER A 103 29.91 -28.76 19.15
C SER A 103 30.78 -28.92 17.90
N GLU A 104 30.20 -28.78 16.70
CA GLU A 104 30.92 -28.93 15.44
C GLU A 104 31.79 -27.70 15.14
N ALA A 105 32.67 -27.82 14.14
CA ALA A 105 33.45 -26.68 13.66
C ALA A 105 32.56 -25.76 12.82
N ASN A 106 32.46 -24.47 13.20
CA ASN A 106 31.74 -23.37 12.51
C ASN A 106 30.23 -23.13 12.81
N PRO A 107 29.69 -23.39 14.03
CA PRO A 107 28.32 -23.03 14.41
C PRO A 107 28.13 -21.51 14.54
N GLU A 108 29.22 -20.77 14.75
CA GLU A 108 29.22 -19.30 14.88
C GLU A 108 28.56 -18.61 13.69
N LYS A 109 28.79 -19.09 12.46
CA LYS A 109 28.15 -18.51 11.27
C LYS A 109 26.65 -18.71 11.25
N LEU A 110 26.17 -19.88 11.70
CA LEU A 110 24.74 -20.15 11.76
C LEU A 110 24.07 -19.32 12.86
N LEU A 111 24.73 -19.16 14.00
CA LEU A 111 24.27 -18.28 15.08
C LEU A 111 24.25 -16.81 14.65
N ASP A 112 25.26 -16.35 13.91
CA ASP A 112 25.30 -14.99 13.35
C ASP A 112 24.17 -14.77 12.32
N LEU A 113 23.94 -15.74 11.43
CA LEU A 113 22.81 -15.70 10.50
C LEU A 113 21.48 -15.67 11.27
N LYS A 114 21.31 -16.53 12.28
CA LYS A 114 20.11 -16.55 13.13
C LYS A 114 19.88 -15.17 13.74
N LEU A 115 20.91 -14.58 14.35
CA LEU A 115 20.82 -13.26 14.97
C LEU A 115 20.40 -12.19 13.96
N LYS A 116 21.01 -12.17 12.77
CA LYS A 116 20.71 -11.19 11.71
C LYS A 116 19.27 -11.30 11.21
N TYR A 117 18.83 -12.50 10.85
CA TYR A 117 17.47 -12.71 10.33
C TYR A 117 16.40 -12.56 11.41
N SER A 118 16.67 -12.94 12.66
CA SER A 118 15.77 -12.67 13.79
C SER A 118 15.65 -11.16 14.08
N ALA A 119 16.75 -10.39 13.97
CA ALA A 119 16.69 -8.94 14.10
C ALA A 119 15.86 -8.30 12.98
N ALA A 120 16.08 -8.69 11.72
CA ALA A 120 15.28 -8.21 10.59
C ALA A 120 13.80 -8.57 10.73
N LEU A 121 13.47 -9.77 11.24
CA LEU A 121 12.09 -10.17 11.50
C LEU A 121 11.46 -9.34 12.62
N LYS A 122 12.24 -9.03 13.67
CA LYS A 122 11.79 -8.15 14.76
C LYS A 122 11.51 -6.73 14.25
N ASP A 123 12.28 -6.23 13.28
CA ASP A 123 12.05 -4.90 12.69
C ASP A 123 10.76 -4.84 11.85
N GLU A 124 10.28 -5.99 11.34
CA GLU A 124 8.96 -6.06 10.69
C GLU A 124 7.79 -6.08 11.68
N TYR A 125 8.04 -6.26 12.98
CA TYR A 125 7.00 -6.23 14.00
C TYR A 125 6.37 -4.84 14.08
N LEU A 126 5.05 -4.81 13.90
CA LEU A 126 4.22 -3.73 14.36
C LEU A 126 3.30 -4.32 15.44
N PRO A 127 3.09 -3.61 16.55
CA PRO A 127 1.97 -3.90 17.42
C PRO A 127 0.72 -3.97 16.57
N VAL A 128 -0.01 -5.09 16.64
CA VAL A 128 -1.34 -5.16 16.06
C VAL A 128 -2.12 -4.09 16.80
N ASN A 129 -2.45 -3.01 16.08
CA ASN A 129 -3.13 -1.84 16.61
C ASN A 129 -4.26 -2.30 17.54
N THR A 130 -4.02 -2.20 18.85
CA THR A 130 -5.06 -1.94 19.82
C THR A 130 -5.82 -0.77 19.21
N ALA A 131 -7.05 -1.01 18.76
CA ALA A 131 -7.87 0.02 18.13
C ALA A 131 -7.69 1.32 18.92
N PRO A 132 -7.51 2.49 18.26
CA PRO A 132 -7.19 3.74 18.95
C PRO A 132 -8.11 3.82 20.17
N SER A 133 -7.53 3.73 21.37
CA SER A 133 -8.30 3.33 22.55
C SER A 133 -9.33 4.38 22.96
N ALA A 134 -9.38 5.49 22.24
CA ALA A 134 -10.42 6.48 22.36
C ALA A 134 -10.65 7.15 21.00
N PHE A 135 -11.93 7.15 20.61
CA PHE A 135 -12.49 8.03 19.60
C PHE A 135 -11.98 9.47 19.78
N ILE A 136 -11.15 9.95 18.84
CA ILE A 136 -10.88 11.38 18.73
C ILE A 136 -12.14 12.00 18.13
N ALA A 137 -12.95 12.63 18.98
CA ALA A 137 -14.10 13.38 18.50
C ALA A 137 -13.60 14.52 17.63
N THR A 138 -13.96 14.52 16.35
CA THR A 138 -13.63 15.59 15.38
C THR A 138 -14.20 16.96 15.79
N ASN A 139 -15.14 16.99 16.74
CA ASN A 139 -15.76 18.19 17.31
C ASN A 139 -15.49 18.35 18.82
N GLY A 140 -14.55 17.59 19.40
CA GLY A 140 -14.22 17.64 20.84
C GLY A 140 -13.18 18.71 21.19
N ASP A 141 -13.04 19.00 22.49
CA ASP A 141 -11.97 19.84 23.02
C ASP A 141 -10.60 19.29 22.56
N TYR A 142 -9.88 20.09 21.78
CA TYR A 142 -8.59 19.71 21.23
C TYR A 142 -7.57 19.35 22.31
N MET A 143 -7.62 20.01 23.47
CA MET A 143 -6.73 19.72 24.59
C MET A 143 -7.02 18.34 25.18
N GLN A 144 -8.30 17.97 25.27
CA GLN A 144 -8.73 16.64 25.70
C GLN A 144 -8.23 15.56 24.72
N ASN A 145 -8.33 15.82 23.41
CA ASN A 145 -7.84 14.89 22.38
C ASN A 145 -6.32 14.67 22.47
N VAL A 146 -5.54 15.71 22.77
CA VAL A 146 -4.09 15.60 22.99
C VAL A 146 -3.77 14.78 24.24
N LEU A 147 -4.47 15.01 25.36
CA LEU A 147 -4.26 14.24 26.59
C LEU A 147 -4.58 12.76 26.39
N VAL A 148 -5.64 12.45 25.65
CA VAL A 148 -6.01 11.09 25.28
C VAL A 148 -4.90 10.43 24.46
N ALA A 149 -4.38 11.11 23.43
CA ALA A 149 -3.30 10.59 22.59
C ALA A 149 -1.99 10.37 23.38
N LEU A 150 -1.66 11.28 24.32
CA LEU A 150 -0.50 11.11 25.20
C LEU A 150 -0.68 9.94 26.17
N ASN A 151 -1.88 9.76 26.73
CA ASN A 151 -2.15 8.64 27.63
C ASN A 151 -2.10 7.29 26.90
N ASP A 152 -2.65 7.22 25.69
CA ASP A 152 -2.53 6.05 24.81
C ASP A 152 -1.05 5.71 24.53
N LEU A 153 -0.26 6.72 24.15
CA LEU A 153 1.18 6.53 23.92
C LEU A 153 1.90 6.03 25.18
N LEU A 154 1.57 6.57 26.37
CA LEU A 154 2.14 6.12 27.64
C LEU A 154 1.79 4.67 27.96
N LEU A 155 0.56 4.23 27.67
CA LEU A 155 0.15 2.84 27.85
C LEU A 155 0.94 1.92 26.91
N ARG A 156 1.00 2.25 25.61
CA ARG A 156 1.77 1.48 24.62
C ARG A 156 3.25 1.38 24.96
N VAL A 157 3.85 2.44 25.54
CA VAL A 157 5.24 2.41 26.04
C VAL A 157 5.38 1.46 27.23
N ARG A 158 4.45 1.51 28.18
CA ARG A 158 4.48 0.66 29.39
C ARG A 158 4.29 -0.82 29.07
N GLU A 159 3.46 -1.12 28.08
CA GLU A 159 3.19 -2.48 27.61
C GLU A 159 4.32 -3.01 26.70
N GLY A 160 5.28 -2.15 26.33
CA GLY A 160 6.40 -2.52 25.45
C GLY A 160 5.99 -2.69 23.99
N GLU A 161 4.79 -2.22 23.62
CA GLU A 161 4.29 -2.25 22.25
C GLU A 161 5.09 -1.29 21.36
N VAL A 162 5.45 -0.12 21.87
CA VAL A 162 6.28 0.84 21.12
C VAL A 162 7.70 0.95 21.69
N THR A 163 8.68 1.07 20.79
CA THR A 163 10.06 1.35 21.18
C THR A 163 10.21 2.76 21.73
N THR A 164 11.26 3.01 22.51
CA THR A 164 11.56 4.36 23.04
C THR A 164 11.80 5.39 21.93
N GLU A 165 12.39 4.97 20.80
CA GLU A 165 12.59 5.80 19.61
C GLU A 165 11.26 6.13 18.92
N GLN A 166 10.38 5.15 18.78
CA GLN A 166 9.06 5.37 18.19
C GLN A 166 8.22 6.30 19.09
N ALA A 167 8.26 6.08 20.40
CA ALA A 167 7.54 6.90 21.36
C ALA A 167 8.02 8.35 21.40
N THR A 168 9.33 8.59 21.25
CA THR A 168 9.88 9.95 21.15
C THR A 168 9.43 10.65 19.87
N LYS A 169 9.39 9.95 18.73
CA LYS A 169 8.84 10.48 17.47
C LYS A 169 7.35 10.81 17.59
N GLU A 170 6.53 9.89 18.11
CA GLU A 170 5.10 10.10 18.29
C GLU A 170 4.79 11.25 19.28
N SER A 171 5.50 11.32 20.41
CA SER A 171 5.38 12.41 21.38
C SER A 171 5.72 13.78 20.77
N ALA A 172 6.73 13.84 19.90
CA ALA A 172 7.09 15.06 19.19
C ALA A 172 5.98 15.50 18.22
N ILE A 173 5.36 14.57 17.49
CA ILE A 173 4.23 14.86 16.60
C ILE A 173 3.03 15.38 17.39
N ILE A 174 2.65 14.70 18.49
CA ILE A 174 1.54 15.12 19.35
C ILE A 174 1.80 16.52 19.93
N THR A 175 3.02 16.80 20.37
CA THR A 175 3.42 18.11 20.91
C THR A 175 3.37 19.21 19.84
N ASN A 176 3.80 18.91 18.61
CA ASN A 176 3.74 19.85 17.50
C ASN A 176 2.29 20.16 17.09
N LEU A 177 1.41 19.15 17.12
CA LEU A 177 -0.03 19.32 16.91
C LEU A 177 -0.63 20.23 17.99
N LEU A 178 -0.31 20.00 19.27
CA LEU A 178 -0.77 20.85 20.37
C LEU A 178 -0.35 22.32 20.15
N LYS A 179 0.93 22.56 19.85
CA LYS A 179 1.44 23.92 19.58
C LYS A 179 0.71 24.59 18.41
N ALA A 180 0.44 23.86 17.33
CA ALA A 180 -0.29 24.40 16.18
C ALA A 180 -1.72 24.81 16.54
N ILE A 181 -2.38 24.03 17.41
CA ILE A 181 -3.73 24.32 17.90
C ILE A 181 -3.71 25.55 18.81
N GLU A 182 -2.79 25.61 19.77
CA GLU A 182 -2.63 26.77 20.66
C GLU A 182 -2.42 28.07 19.87
N VAL A 183 -1.57 28.05 18.84
CA VAL A 183 -1.33 29.21 17.97
C VAL A 183 -2.62 29.63 17.23
N LYS A 184 -3.39 28.66 16.72
CA LYS A 184 -4.65 28.94 16.02
C LYS A 184 -5.69 29.58 16.96
N ASP A 185 -5.81 29.05 18.18
CA ASP A 185 -6.75 29.56 19.19
C ASP A 185 -6.36 30.97 19.67
N ILE A 186 -5.06 31.23 19.86
CA ILE A 186 -4.54 32.57 20.18
C ILE A 186 -4.88 33.55 19.07
N LYS A 187 -4.65 33.16 17.81
CA LYS A 187 -4.94 34.02 16.65
C LYS A 187 -6.42 34.37 16.56
N HIS A 188 -7.30 33.39 16.73
CA HIS A 188 -8.76 33.63 16.74
C HIS A 188 -9.18 34.59 17.86
N LYS A 189 -8.63 34.44 19.06
CA LYS A 189 -8.90 35.35 20.19
C LYS A 189 -8.42 36.77 19.90
N LEU A 190 -7.26 36.95 19.27
CA LEU A 190 -6.75 38.26 18.85
C LEU A 190 -7.67 38.93 17.82
N GLU A 191 -8.05 38.22 16.75
CA GLU A 191 -8.96 38.73 15.71
C GLU A 191 -10.31 39.16 16.31
N THR A 192 -10.82 38.41 17.30
CA THR A 192 -12.05 38.76 18.01
C THR A 192 -11.91 40.06 18.82
N ILE A 193 -10.76 40.26 19.48
CA ILE A 193 -10.48 41.47 20.26
C ILE A 193 -10.27 42.67 19.33
N GLU A 194 -9.54 42.52 18.24
CA GLU A 194 -9.32 43.57 17.23
C GLU A 194 -10.65 44.05 16.66
N THR A 195 -11.52 43.13 16.24
CA THR A 195 -12.86 43.46 15.74
C THR A 195 -13.69 44.22 16.78
N ALA A 196 -13.59 43.85 18.06
CA ALA A 196 -14.30 44.52 19.15
C ALA A 196 -13.74 45.92 19.50
N LEU A 197 -12.47 46.17 19.19
CA LEU A 197 -11.82 47.47 19.38
C LEU A 197 -12.03 48.41 18.19
N GLU A 198 -12.03 47.91 16.95
CA GLU A 198 -12.32 48.69 15.73
C GLU A 198 -13.79 49.11 15.63
N GLY A 199 -14.70 48.38 16.29
CA GLY A 199 -16.12 48.72 16.37
C GLY A 199 -16.50 49.80 17.39
N ARG A 200 -15.53 50.43 18.07
CA ARG A 200 -15.72 51.52 19.04
C ARG A 200 -15.11 52.82 18.54
#